data_AF-A0A2N2X8J0-F1
#
_entry.id   AF-A0A2N2X8J0-F1
#
_cell.length_a   1.000
_cell.length_b   1.000
_cell.length_c   1.000
_cell.angle_alpha   90.00
_cell.angle_beta   90.00
_cell.angle_gamma   90.00
#
_symmetry.space_group_name_H-M   'P 1'
#
loop_
_entity.id
_entity.type
_entity.pdbx_description
1 polymer ?
#
loop_
_entity_poly.entity_id
_entity_poly.type
_entity_poly.pdbx_seq_one_letter_code
_entity_poly.pdbx_strand_id
1 'polypeptide(L)'
;MGLEHSLFFAAAPVINDTFGDPKNNLMIYAAVNGDQIVETFSRLEMRLTKPAFINNELLPKNTYLYGFVSFKPNRTLIHITNINHKPASLIADDLQDGNEGIYVVNNFQSEASKAVVDDAIDEINIPSVPSIGVLKKVFQRSNKNVKVTITNNYQLLLKAKASTTN
;
A
#
# COMPACT_ATOMS: atom_id res chain seq x y z
N MET A 1 49.75 17.74 -34.50
CA MET A 1 48.34 17.32 -34.37
C MET A 1 48.28 16.30 -33.25
N GLY A 2 47.57 16.57 -32.15
CA GLY A 2 47.52 15.60 -31.03
C GLY A 2 47.04 16.14 -29.68
N LEU A 3 46.71 17.43 -29.56
CA LEU A 3 46.27 18.02 -28.29
C LEU A 3 44.74 18.01 -28.11
N GLU A 4 43.98 17.89 -29.20
CA GLU A 4 42.52 17.91 -29.18
C GLU A 4 41.90 16.63 -28.58
N HIS A 5 42.58 15.47 -28.72
CA HIS A 5 42.05 14.17 -28.28
C HIS A 5 42.19 13.93 -26.77
N SER A 6 43.11 14.63 -26.09
CA SER A 6 43.30 14.49 -24.64
C SER A 6 42.28 15.26 -23.82
N LEU A 7 41.67 16.32 -24.40
CA LEU A 7 40.66 17.13 -23.72
C LEU A 7 39.30 16.44 -23.64
N PHE A 8 39.03 15.46 -24.50
CA PHE A 8 37.79 14.67 -24.47
C PHE A 8 37.72 13.71 -23.27
N PHE A 9 38.87 13.18 -22.82
CA PHE A 9 38.94 12.27 -21.66
C PHE A 9 39.13 12.98 -20.32
N ALA A 10 39.53 14.26 -20.33
CA ALA A 10 39.75 15.04 -19.11
C ALA A 10 38.46 15.69 -18.55
N ALA A 11 37.36 15.66 -19.30
CA ALA A 11 36.06 16.05 -18.79
C ALA A 11 35.53 14.95 -17.86
N ALA A 12 35.90 15.01 -16.58
CA ALA A 12 35.19 14.26 -15.54
C ALA A 12 33.71 14.70 -15.60
N PRO A 13 32.74 13.78 -15.77
CA PRO A 13 31.34 14.17 -15.71
C PRO A 13 31.10 14.74 -14.32
N VAL A 14 30.77 16.02 -14.25
CA VAL A 14 30.17 16.59 -13.04
C VAL A 14 28.80 15.94 -12.96
N ILE A 15 28.73 14.86 -12.20
CA ILE A 15 27.47 14.19 -11.88
C ILE A 15 26.74 15.15 -10.94
N ASN A 16 26.06 16.14 -11.54
CA ASN A 16 25.07 16.93 -10.83
C ASN A 16 23.89 16.01 -10.60
N ASP A 17 23.97 15.21 -9.54
CA ASP A 17 22.88 14.36 -9.06
C ASP A 17 21.83 15.26 -8.37
N THR A 18 21.34 16.25 -9.11
CA THR A 18 20.21 17.10 -8.75
C THR A 18 18.96 16.59 -9.45
N PHE A 19 18.64 15.31 -9.22
CA PHE A 19 17.28 14.80 -9.37
C PHE A 19 16.70 14.60 -7.97
N GLY A 20 16.36 15.71 -7.31
CA GLY A 20 15.68 15.70 -6.01
C GLY A 20 15.98 16.95 -5.21
N ASP A 21 14.94 17.60 -4.72
CA ASP A 21 15.03 18.67 -3.73
C ASP A 21 15.85 18.18 -2.51
N PRO A 22 16.95 18.86 -2.11
CA PRO A 22 17.77 18.46 -0.98
C PRO A 22 17.00 18.44 0.36
N LYS A 23 15.82 19.05 0.42
CA LYS A 23 14.94 18.98 1.61
C LYS A 23 14.08 17.72 1.68
N ASN A 24 13.98 16.93 0.60
CA ASN A 24 12.98 15.87 0.49
C ASN A 24 13.53 14.48 0.11
N ASN A 25 14.85 14.30 0.07
CA ASN A 25 15.46 13.02 -0.30
C ASN A 25 15.75 12.11 0.90
N LEU A 26 14.85 12.08 1.90
CA LEU A 26 14.97 11.18 3.04
C LEU A 26 14.42 9.81 2.64
N MET A 27 15.25 9.00 1.99
CA MET A 27 14.95 7.61 1.68
C MET A 27 15.02 6.75 2.95
N ILE A 28 13.85 6.47 3.55
CA ILE A 28 13.75 5.64 4.76
C ILE A 28 13.50 4.19 4.33
N TYR A 29 14.46 3.30 4.60
CA TYR A 29 14.34 1.89 4.22
C TYR A 29 13.64 1.07 5.32
N ALA A 30 12.54 0.42 4.96
CA ALA A 30 11.77 -0.43 5.86
C ALA A 30 11.56 -1.82 5.26
N ALA A 31 11.22 -2.78 6.11
CA ALA A 31 10.78 -4.10 5.69
C ALA A 31 9.65 -4.60 6.58
N VAL A 32 8.76 -5.41 6.03
CA VAL A 32 7.68 -6.05 6.79
C VAL A 32 8.26 -7.01 7.83
N ASN A 33 7.69 -6.98 9.04
CA ASN A 33 8.14 -7.81 10.15
C ASN A 33 7.27 -9.08 10.29
N GLY A 34 7.73 -10.20 9.73
CA GLY A 34 6.98 -11.46 9.72
C GLY A 34 5.89 -11.53 8.64
N ASP A 35 5.40 -12.73 8.36
CA ASP A 35 4.25 -12.93 7.48
C ASP A 35 2.99 -12.43 8.18
N GLN A 36 2.20 -11.60 7.50
CA GLN A 36 1.03 -10.95 8.07
C GLN A 36 -0.15 -11.01 7.10
N ILE A 37 -1.34 -11.29 7.64
CA ILE A 37 -2.59 -11.19 6.89
C ILE A 37 -3.24 -9.86 7.28
N VAL A 38 -3.47 -9.00 6.29
CA VAL A 38 -4.03 -7.66 6.49
C VAL A 38 -5.38 -7.52 5.79
N GLU A 39 -6.25 -6.74 6.44
CA GLU A 39 -7.54 -6.27 5.94
C GLU A 39 -7.54 -4.74 5.85
N THR A 40 -8.58 -4.15 5.25
CA THR A 40 -8.70 -2.69 5.16
C THR A 40 -8.68 -2.09 6.56
N PHE A 41 -7.88 -1.04 6.75
CA PHE A 41 -7.64 -0.38 8.04
C PHE A 41 -6.97 -1.23 9.11
N SER A 42 -6.52 -2.45 8.80
CA SER A 42 -5.67 -3.21 9.71
C SER A 42 -4.26 -2.61 9.78
N ARG A 43 -3.56 -2.95 10.87
CA ARG A 43 -2.19 -2.50 11.13
C ARG A 43 -1.19 -3.50 10.54
N LEU A 44 -0.31 -3.02 9.68
CA LEU A 44 0.87 -3.74 9.20
C LEU A 44 2.07 -3.36 10.07
N GLU A 45 2.75 -4.36 10.62
CA GLU A 45 3.99 -4.19 11.37
C GLU A 45 5.20 -4.26 10.44
N MET A 46 6.07 -3.26 10.53
CA MET A 46 7.29 -3.13 9.77
C MET A 46 8.45 -2.79 10.71
N ARG A 47 9.66 -2.81 10.19
CA ARG A 47 10.87 -2.37 10.90
C ARG A 47 11.83 -1.65 9.98
N LEU A 48 12.59 -0.71 10.54
CA LEU A 48 13.70 -0.09 9.82
C LEU A 48 14.78 -1.11 9.46
N THR A 49 15.23 -1.11 8.21
CA THR A 49 16.32 -1.99 7.75
C THR A 49 17.70 -1.36 7.92
N LYS A 50 17.74 -0.02 7.99
CA LYS A 50 18.92 0.81 8.25
C LYS A 50 18.54 1.93 9.24
N PRO A 51 19.48 2.49 10.00
CA PRO A 51 19.21 3.68 10.79
C PRO A 51 18.69 4.82 9.90
N ALA A 52 17.74 5.60 10.40
CA ALA A 52 17.13 6.69 9.63
C ALA A 52 16.81 7.87 10.54
N PHE A 53 16.97 9.10 10.02
CA PHE A 53 16.53 10.31 10.70
C PHE A 53 15.06 10.56 10.40
N ILE A 54 14.18 10.49 11.39
CA ILE A 54 12.75 10.78 11.23
C ILE A 54 12.38 11.83 12.28
N ASN A 55 11.73 12.93 11.88
CA ASN A 55 11.38 14.04 12.79
C ASN A 55 12.58 14.58 13.60
N ASN A 56 13.74 14.74 12.96
CA ASN A 56 15.01 15.15 13.59
C ASN A 56 15.54 14.19 14.67
N GLU A 57 14.99 12.98 14.78
CA GLU A 57 15.46 11.93 15.69
C GLU A 57 16.13 10.81 14.88
N LEU A 58 17.32 10.40 15.29
CA LEU A 58 17.99 9.24 14.71
C LEU A 58 17.37 7.98 15.30
N LEU A 59 16.62 7.24 14.48
CA LEU A 59 16.07 5.95 14.85
C LEU A 59 17.03 4.83 14.43
N PRO A 60 17.34 3.88 15.32
CA PRO A 60 18.23 2.78 15.00
C PRO A 60 17.61 1.78 14.02
N LYS A 61 18.45 0.92 13.44
CA LYS A 61 17.97 -0.26 12.70
C LYS A 61 17.06 -1.11 13.59
N ASN A 62 16.06 -1.75 12.99
CA ASN A 62 15.05 -2.58 13.64
C ASN A 62 14.05 -1.84 14.53
N THR A 63 14.02 -0.50 14.55
CA THR A 63 12.88 0.22 15.15
C THR A 63 11.58 -0.18 14.46
N TYR A 64 10.57 -0.57 15.24
CA TYR A 64 9.25 -0.94 14.75
C TYR A 64 8.50 0.27 14.20
N LEU A 65 7.80 0.04 13.10
CA LEU A 65 6.95 1.00 12.43
C LEU A 65 5.57 0.36 12.23
N TYR A 66 4.52 1.17 12.36
CA TYR A 66 3.15 0.71 12.25
C TYR A 66 2.43 1.53 11.19
N GLY A 67 1.95 0.85 10.15
CA GLY A 67 1.18 1.47 9.07
C GLY A 67 -0.23 0.91 9.01
N PHE A 68 -1.18 1.74 8.61
CA PHE A 68 -2.55 1.32 8.33
C PHE A 68 -2.71 1.03 6.84
N VAL A 69 -3.42 -0.05 6.56
CA VAL A 69 -3.56 -0.61 5.21
C VAL A 69 -4.80 -0.08 4.50
N SER A 70 -4.68 0.23 3.21
CA SER A 70 -5.82 0.34 2.30
C SER A 70 -5.50 -0.33 0.96
N PHE A 71 -6.51 -0.63 0.14
CA PHE A 71 -6.32 -1.42 -1.08
C PHE A 71 -6.70 -0.65 -2.35
N LYS A 72 -5.82 -0.72 -3.34
CA LYS A 72 -6.12 -0.56 -4.77
C LYS A 72 -6.19 -1.96 -5.41
N PRO A 73 -6.70 -2.12 -6.65
CA PRO A 73 -6.88 -3.44 -7.26
C PRO A 73 -5.65 -4.37 -7.23
N ASN A 74 -4.44 -3.82 -7.38
CA ASN A 74 -3.17 -4.54 -7.43
C ASN A 74 -2.13 -3.98 -6.43
N ARG A 75 -2.55 -3.17 -5.45
CA ARG A 75 -1.64 -2.56 -4.47
C ARG A 75 -2.25 -2.53 -3.08
N THR A 76 -1.40 -2.83 -2.10
CA THR A 76 -1.68 -2.58 -0.70
C THR A 76 -0.95 -1.30 -0.28
N LEU A 77 -1.70 -0.21 -0.12
CA LEU A 77 -1.18 1.08 0.33
C LEU A 77 -0.97 1.06 1.83
N ILE A 78 0.06 1.74 2.29
CA ILE A 78 0.45 1.79 3.69
C ILE A 78 0.63 3.24 4.09
N HIS A 79 -0.11 3.66 5.12
CA HIS A 79 -0.02 4.99 5.70
C HIS A 79 0.47 4.89 7.14
N ILE A 80 1.61 5.52 7.43
CA ILE A 80 2.13 5.65 8.78
C ILE A 80 1.77 7.05 9.25
N THR A 81 1.11 7.14 10.41
CA THR A 81 0.67 8.42 11.02
C THR A 81 1.50 8.81 12.24
N ASN A 82 2.13 7.83 12.88
CA ASN A 82 2.88 8.02 14.12
C ASN A 82 4.07 7.08 14.16
N ILE A 83 5.19 7.56 14.69
CA ILE A 83 6.38 6.77 15.01
C ILE A 83 6.79 7.16 16.44
N ASN A 84 6.95 6.18 17.34
CA ASN A 84 7.25 6.40 18.76
C ASN A 84 6.34 7.46 19.41
N HIS A 85 5.02 7.37 19.17
CA HIS A 85 3.99 8.32 19.65
C HIS A 85 4.10 9.75 19.11
N LYS A 86 5.06 10.05 18.22
CA LYS A 86 5.17 11.35 17.56
C LYS A 86 4.49 11.31 16.20
N PRO A 87 3.73 12.36 15.81
CA PRO A 87 3.14 12.44 14.48
C PRO A 87 4.22 12.32 13.38
N ALA A 88 3.98 11.47 12.39
CA ALA A 88 4.82 11.30 11.22
C ALA A 88 3.89 10.97 10.05
N SER A 89 3.93 11.72 8.94
CA SER A 89 3.07 11.44 7.79
C SER A 89 3.90 10.81 6.69
N LEU A 90 3.93 9.47 6.67
CA LEU A 90 4.70 8.71 5.68
C LEU A 90 3.80 7.78 4.87
N ILE A 91 4.18 7.61 3.60
CA ILE A 91 3.64 6.58 2.70
C ILE A 91 4.75 5.63 2.29
N ALA A 92 4.39 4.40 1.97
CA ALA A 92 5.33 3.38 1.53
C ALA A 92 5.25 3.16 0.02
N ASP A 93 6.40 3.18 -0.65
CA ASP A 93 6.59 2.69 -2.00
C ASP A 93 7.26 1.33 -1.97
N ASP A 94 6.99 0.55 -3.01
CA ASP A 94 7.67 -0.70 -3.31
C ASP A 94 9.15 -0.47 -3.66
N LEU A 95 10.06 -1.22 -3.03
CA LEU A 95 11.49 -1.05 -3.34
C LEU A 95 11.86 -1.56 -4.74
N GLN A 96 11.15 -2.55 -5.29
CA GLN A 96 11.46 -3.17 -6.58
C GLN A 96 11.04 -2.29 -7.76
N ASP A 97 9.88 -1.64 -7.67
CA ASP A 97 9.32 -0.88 -8.78
C ASP A 97 9.07 0.61 -8.50
N GLY A 98 9.28 1.06 -7.26
CA GLY A 98 9.18 2.46 -6.86
C GLY A 98 7.76 3.03 -6.81
N ASN A 99 6.73 2.21 -7.04
CA ASN A 99 5.35 2.67 -7.00
C ASN A 99 4.77 2.58 -5.58
N GLU A 100 3.77 3.42 -5.31
CA GLU A 100 3.10 3.45 -4.00
C GLU A 100 2.42 2.11 -3.67
N GLY A 101 2.75 1.57 -2.51
CA GLY A 101 2.18 0.36 -1.94
C GLY A 101 2.83 -0.94 -2.42
N ILE A 102 2.62 -2.00 -1.64
CA ILE A 102 3.07 -3.37 -1.93
C ILE A 102 2.32 -3.88 -3.15
N TYR A 103 3.05 -4.38 -4.15
CA TYR A 103 2.43 -5.06 -5.29
C TYR A 103 1.83 -6.39 -4.85
N VAL A 104 0.56 -6.58 -5.19
CA VAL A 104 -0.22 -7.75 -4.76
C VAL A 104 -1.01 -8.31 -5.93
N VAL A 105 -0.91 -9.62 -6.12
CA VAL A 105 -1.56 -10.37 -7.20
C VAL A 105 -2.74 -11.14 -6.62
N ASN A 106 -3.90 -11.11 -7.29
CA ASN A 106 -5.10 -11.89 -6.91
C ASN A 106 -5.70 -11.57 -5.53
N ASN A 107 -5.75 -10.28 -5.14
CA ASN A 107 -6.30 -9.81 -3.86
C ASN A 107 -7.78 -10.11 -3.60
N PHE A 108 -8.53 -10.58 -4.59
CA PHE A 108 -9.96 -10.89 -4.45
C PHE A 108 -10.18 -12.40 -4.29
N GLN A 109 -9.64 -13.00 -3.23
CA GLN A 109 -10.23 -14.22 -2.67
C GLN A 109 -11.56 -13.81 -2.02
N SER A 110 -12.58 -13.62 -2.85
CA SER A 110 -13.94 -13.45 -2.39
C SER A 110 -14.29 -14.73 -1.66
N GLU A 111 -14.45 -14.68 -0.34
CA GLU A 111 -15.17 -15.71 0.39
C GLU A 111 -16.65 -15.63 -0.03
N ALA A 112 -16.92 -16.08 -1.25
CA ALA A 112 -18.24 -16.40 -1.76
C ALA A 112 -18.65 -17.73 -1.11
N SER A 113 -18.71 -17.73 0.22
CA SER A 113 -19.37 -18.79 0.98
C SER A 113 -20.86 -18.64 0.72
N LYS A 114 -21.29 -19.23 -0.40
CA LYS A 114 -22.63 -19.75 -0.67
C LYS A 114 -23.72 -19.11 0.19
N ALA A 115 -24.19 -17.93 -0.20
CA ALA A 115 -25.62 -17.72 -0.18
C ALA A 115 -26.19 -18.60 -1.30
N VAL A 116 -26.22 -19.92 -1.08
CA VAL A 116 -27.21 -20.73 -1.79
C VAL A 116 -28.51 -20.09 -1.36
N VAL A 117 -29.18 -19.48 -2.32
CA VAL A 117 -30.61 -19.20 -2.21
C VAL A 117 -31.21 -20.58 -1.95
N ASP A 118 -31.46 -20.89 -0.68
CA ASP A 118 -32.35 -21.99 -0.38
C ASP A 118 -33.71 -21.47 -0.85
N ASP A 119 -34.01 -21.83 -2.08
CA ASP A 119 -35.29 -21.60 -2.73
C ASP A 119 -36.29 -22.52 -2.03
N ALA A 120 -36.55 -22.26 -0.75
CA ALA A 120 -37.79 -22.61 -0.10
C ALA A 120 -38.81 -21.56 -0.54
N ILE A 121 -39.17 -21.61 -1.82
CA ILE A 121 -40.49 -21.21 -2.28
C ILE A 121 -41.47 -22.14 -1.57
N ASP A 122 -41.87 -21.75 -0.35
CA ASP A 122 -43.14 -22.19 0.17
C ASP A 122 -44.18 -21.82 -0.89
N GLU A 123 -44.82 -22.84 -1.43
CA GLU A 123 -45.87 -22.78 -2.43
C GLU A 123 -47.05 -22.01 -1.84
N ILE A 124 -46.97 -20.68 -1.88
CA ILE A 124 -48.06 -19.81 -1.50
C ILE A 124 -49.11 -19.90 -2.62
N ASN A 125 -50.00 -20.88 -2.47
CA ASN A 125 -51.22 -21.02 -3.25
C ASN A 125 -52.20 -19.92 -2.79
N ILE A 126 -52.01 -18.68 -3.25
CA ILE A 126 -53.00 -17.59 -3.09
C ILE A 126 -53.80 -17.49 -4.38
N PRO A 127 -55.08 -17.93 -4.39
CA PRO A 127 -55.96 -17.62 -5.49
C PRO A 127 -56.35 -16.14 -5.41
N SER A 128 -56.17 -15.41 -6.51
CA SER A 128 -56.85 -14.14 -6.84
C SER A 128 -56.16 -12.81 -6.52
N VAL A 129 -54.91 -12.60 -6.94
CA VAL A 129 -54.35 -11.23 -7.05
C VAL A 129 -53.69 -11.01 -8.41
N PRO A 130 -53.96 -9.90 -9.15
CA PRO A 130 -53.35 -9.66 -10.46
C PRO A 130 -51.85 -9.38 -10.31
N SER A 131 -51.05 -10.09 -11.10
CA SER A 131 -49.59 -10.07 -11.11
C SER A 131 -49.03 -8.69 -11.47
N ILE A 132 -48.51 -7.97 -10.48
CA ILE A 132 -47.66 -6.79 -10.71
C ILE A 132 -46.21 -7.26 -10.58
N GLY A 133 -45.42 -7.12 -11.66
CA GLY A 133 -44.02 -7.54 -11.71
C GLY A 133 -43.14 -6.78 -10.73
N VAL A 134 -42.91 -7.36 -9.55
CA VAL A 134 -42.00 -6.80 -8.55
C VAL A 134 -40.57 -7.24 -8.88
N LEU A 135 -39.85 -6.39 -9.63
CA LEU A 135 -38.40 -6.49 -9.78
C LEU A 135 -37.71 -6.12 -8.45
N LYS A 136 -37.54 -7.09 -7.55
CA LYS A 136 -36.61 -6.93 -6.42
C LYS A 136 -35.17 -7.03 -6.93
N LYS A 137 -34.60 -5.92 -7.41
CA LYS A 137 -33.14 -5.78 -7.55
C LYS A 137 -32.53 -5.66 -6.15
N VAL A 138 -32.28 -6.80 -5.52
CA VAL A 138 -31.46 -6.87 -4.30
C VAL A 138 -30.02 -6.64 -4.72
N PHE A 139 -29.57 -5.38 -4.69
CA PHE A 139 -28.15 -5.05 -4.69
C PHE A 139 -27.59 -5.38 -3.30
N GLN A 140 -27.22 -6.64 -3.07
CA GLN A 140 -26.31 -6.95 -1.97
C GLN A 140 -24.97 -6.31 -2.33
N ARG A 141 -24.72 -5.13 -1.78
CA ARG A 141 -23.42 -4.48 -1.79
C ARG A 141 -22.51 -5.36 -0.94
N SER A 142 -21.93 -6.41 -1.53
CA SER A 142 -20.99 -7.29 -0.86
C SER A 142 -19.82 -6.41 -0.43
N ASN A 143 -19.75 -6.04 0.84
CA ASN A 143 -18.58 -5.40 1.42
C ASN A 143 -17.54 -6.52 1.58
N LYS A 144 -16.94 -6.93 0.46
CA LYS A 144 -15.95 -8.00 0.39
C LYS A 144 -14.79 -7.57 1.29
N ASN A 145 -14.62 -8.24 2.42
CA ASN A 145 -13.50 -8.00 3.29
C ASN A 145 -12.25 -8.58 2.59
N VAL A 146 -11.53 -7.71 1.87
CA VAL A 146 -10.32 -8.07 1.12
C VAL A 146 -9.23 -8.41 2.13
N LYS A 147 -8.80 -9.68 2.12
CA LYS A 147 -7.66 -10.16 2.93
C LYS A 147 -6.46 -10.36 2.02
N VAL A 148 -5.30 -9.89 2.47
CA VAL A 148 -4.05 -9.97 1.73
C VAL A 148 -2.97 -10.54 2.62
N THR A 149 -2.25 -11.54 2.13
CA THR A 149 -1.05 -12.03 2.82
C THR A 149 0.16 -11.24 2.31
N ILE A 150 0.85 -10.58 3.23
CA ILE A 150 2.11 -9.90 2.97
C ILE A 150 3.22 -10.73 3.61
N THR A 151 4.26 -11.02 2.83
CA THR A 151 5.37 -11.85 3.27
C THR A 151 6.39 -11.07 4.09
N ASN A 152 7.07 -11.79 4.98
CA ASN A 152 8.18 -11.29 5.77
C ASN A 152 9.29 -10.71 4.89
N ASN A 153 9.94 -9.66 5.39
CA ASN A 153 11.04 -8.96 4.73
C ASN A 153 10.68 -8.32 3.37
N TYR A 154 9.39 -8.16 3.04
CA TYR A 154 9.00 -7.33 1.90
C TYR A 154 9.58 -5.92 2.08
N GLN A 155 10.39 -5.47 1.13
CA GLN A 155 11.19 -4.25 1.26
C GLN A 155 10.42 -3.04 0.74
N LEU A 156 10.47 -1.96 1.50
CA LEU A 156 9.72 -0.74 1.27
C LEU A 156 10.61 0.49 1.41
N LEU A 157 10.27 1.51 0.64
CA LEU A 157 10.83 2.85 0.75
C LEU A 157 9.76 3.78 1.33
N LEU A 158 10.01 4.36 2.50
CA LEU A 158 9.09 5.31 3.10
C LEU A 158 9.48 6.74 2.71
N LYS A 159 8.48 7.53 2.34
CA LYS A 159 8.62 8.95 2.00
C LYS A 159 7.57 9.80 2.68
N ALA A 160 7.84 11.08 2.83
CA ALA A 160 6.86 12.03 3.33
C ALA A 160 5.62 12.04 2.43
N LYS A 161 4.43 11.99 3.03
CA LYS A 161 3.18 12.20 2.31
C LYS A 161 3.16 13.67 1.87
N ALA A 162 3.06 13.92 0.57
CA ALA A 162 2.89 15.28 0.07
C ALA A 162 1.62 15.89 0.65
N SER A 163 1.73 17.07 1.25
CA SER A 163 0.59 17.87 1.67
C SER A 163 -0.15 18.31 0.41
N THR A 164 -1.30 17.72 0.11
CA THR A 164 -2.20 18.26 -0.91
C THR A 164 -2.78 19.56 -0.36
N THR A 165 -2.21 20.70 -0.72
CA THR A 165 -2.83 22.01 -0.53
C THR A 165 -4.05 22.05 -1.45
N ASN A 166 -5.25 22.05 -0.87
CA ASN A 166 -6.48 22.41 -1.57
C ASN A 166 -6.59 23.93 -1.70
#